data_AF-A0A6P0XCR4-F1
#
_entry.id   AF-A0A6P0XCR4-F1
#
_cell.length_a   1.000
_cell.length_b   1.000
_cell.length_c   1.000
_cell.angle_alpha   90.00
_cell.angle_beta   90.00
_cell.angle_gamma   90.00
#
_symmetry.space_group_name_H-M   'P 1'
#
loop_
_entity.id
_entity.type
_entity.pdbx_description
1 polymer ?
#
loop_
_entity_poly.entity_id
_entity_poly.type
_entity_poly.pdbx_seq_one_letter_code
_entity_poly.pdbx_strand_id
1 'polypeptide(L)'
;MTNQEDVSKITPSSNYSAQIKQFEDGLLEFMNQYGLPTDSVLVTVSERFKVFKNIEDVVEKIEDSQKKRSFYMSKFIATSAAGLFDAALNYLWDETINELRIRVSQYDLDYFFDTAVGASSERRKKFKYQDDLVDISDSELIIAANKIGLISDLGFQHLDYARYMRNWASAAHPNHNQITGLQLISMLETCVLEVISLPLSNVVVEIKKLLKNINTNQISEKDAKQIASFCVDLPVEKINTLTAGLFGIYTQLNSTTQTRQNVRLLIPFLWDRLNEDTRYQFGTNYARFVANNDQLQAKLVRDFLETVSGKSYIPDNIRLAEIQTSIENLLTVHREINNFYNEPPFARQLQRLVGDMGKIPSQVNREYVYCLVEVF
;
A
#
# COMPACT_ATOMS: atom_id res chain seq x y z
N MET A 1 -1.17 -37.23 32.95
CA MET A 1 -1.02 -35.76 32.87
C MET A 1 -0.07 -35.53 31.70
N THR A 2 -0.48 -34.98 30.56
CA THR A 2 -1.32 -33.79 30.38
C THR A 2 -2.02 -33.83 29.01
N ASN A 3 -3.32 -33.54 29.04
CA ASN A 3 -4.29 -33.16 28.01
C ASN A 3 -3.90 -33.25 26.52
N GLN A 4 -4.54 -34.21 25.83
CA GLN A 4 -5.00 -34.01 24.46
C GLN A 4 -6.17 -33.01 24.51
N GLU A 5 -6.02 -31.88 23.82
CA GLU A 5 -7.12 -30.95 23.57
C GLU A 5 -8.15 -31.66 22.69
N ASP A 6 -9.28 -31.97 23.32
CA ASP A 6 -10.51 -32.40 22.66
C ASP A 6 -11.05 -31.19 21.89
N VAL A 7 -10.61 -31.03 20.64
CA VAL A 7 -11.27 -30.14 19.68
C VAL A 7 -12.57 -30.83 19.29
N SER A 8 -13.57 -30.71 20.16
CA SER A 8 -14.94 -31.08 19.87
C SER A 8 -15.33 -30.33 18.60
N LYS A 9 -15.52 -31.06 17.50
CA LYS A 9 -16.26 -30.56 16.33
C LYS A 9 -17.58 -30.01 16.84
N ILE A 10 -17.73 -28.68 16.82
CA ILE A 10 -19.00 -28.02 17.14
C ILE A 10 -19.88 -28.17 15.92
N THR A 11 -20.31 -29.40 15.65
CA THR A 11 -21.43 -29.61 14.73
C THR A 11 -22.61 -28.87 15.36
N PRO A 12 -23.32 -27.98 14.65
CA PRO A 12 -24.53 -27.34 15.18
C PRO A 12 -25.54 -28.45 15.46
N SER A 13 -25.54 -28.95 16.70
CA SER A 13 -26.44 -30.02 17.09
C SER A 13 -27.87 -29.52 16.90
N SER A 14 -28.80 -30.44 16.66
CA SER A 14 -30.26 -30.19 16.60
C SER A 14 -30.83 -29.42 17.81
N ASN A 15 -30.01 -29.14 18.82
CA ASN A 15 -30.28 -28.32 19.99
C ASN A 15 -30.25 -26.80 19.72
N TYR A 16 -29.52 -26.32 18.70
CA TYR A 16 -29.30 -24.88 18.52
C TYR A 16 -30.59 -24.12 18.17
N SER A 17 -31.46 -24.69 17.34
CA SER A 17 -32.78 -24.10 17.04
C SER A 17 -33.67 -24.02 18.29
N ALA A 18 -33.59 -25.01 19.18
CA ALA A 18 -34.33 -25.02 20.43
C ALA A 18 -33.80 -23.95 21.39
N GLN A 19 -32.47 -23.77 21.46
CA GLN A 19 -31.82 -22.75 22.28
C GLN A 19 -32.15 -21.32 21.79
N ILE A 20 -32.08 -21.06 20.47
CA ILE A 20 -32.48 -19.76 19.90
C ILE A 20 -33.94 -19.48 20.22
N LYS A 21 -34.82 -20.47 20.04
CA LYS A 21 -36.24 -20.31 20.34
C LYS A 21 -36.49 -20.01 21.82
N GLN A 22 -35.85 -20.75 22.73
CA GLN A 22 -35.97 -20.52 24.16
C GLN A 22 -35.49 -19.12 24.56
N PHE A 23 -34.40 -18.64 23.95
CA PHE A 23 -33.90 -17.28 24.17
C PHE A 23 -34.89 -16.23 23.66
N GLU A 24 -35.46 -16.42 22.46
CA GLU A 24 -36.49 -15.53 21.90
C GLU A 24 -37.73 -15.49 22.81
N ASP A 25 -38.28 -16.64 23.19
CA ASP A 25 -39.48 -16.73 24.02
C ASP A 25 -39.28 -15.95 25.33
N GLY A 26 -38.14 -16.13 26.01
CA GLY A 26 -37.83 -15.41 27.25
C GLY A 26 -37.64 -13.90 27.06
N LEU A 27 -37.02 -13.48 25.95
CA LEU A 27 -36.82 -12.05 25.63
C LEU A 27 -38.14 -11.37 25.27
N LEU A 28 -39.00 -12.01 24.48
CA LEU A 28 -40.32 -11.50 24.11
C LEU A 28 -41.24 -11.44 25.34
N GLU A 29 -41.20 -12.45 26.22
CA GLU A 29 -41.95 -12.44 27.47
C GLU A 29 -41.52 -11.26 28.37
N PHE A 30 -40.22 -11.05 28.53
CA PHE A 30 -39.68 -9.91 29.27
C PHE A 30 -40.18 -8.58 28.68
N MET A 31 -40.09 -8.38 27.37
CA MET A 31 -40.59 -7.16 26.73
C MET A 31 -42.09 -6.95 26.95
N ASN A 32 -42.88 -8.01 26.82
CA ASN A 32 -44.32 -7.97 27.03
C ASN A 32 -44.69 -7.62 28.49
N GLN A 33 -43.93 -8.08 29.49
CA GLN A 33 -44.14 -7.72 30.89
C GLN A 33 -44.03 -6.21 31.16
N TYR A 34 -43.26 -5.48 30.34
CA TYR A 34 -43.14 -4.03 30.41
C TYR A 34 -44.04 -3.28 29.40
N GLY A 35 -44.94 -4.00 28.69
CA GLY A 35 -45.83 -3.42 27.70
C GLY A 35 -45.11 -2.93 26.43
N LEU A 36 -43.92 -3.46 26.14
CA LEU A 36 -43.16 -3.14 24.94
C LEU A 36 -43.66 -3.96 23.73
N PRO A 37 -43.52 -3.46 22.49
CA PRO A 37 -43.86 -4.21 21.29
C PRO A 37 -43.03 -5.49 21.17
N THR A 38 -43.65 -6.56 20.67
CA THR A 38 -43.00 -7.85 20.40
C THR A 38 -43.17 -8.30 18.95
N ASP A 39 -44.18 -7.78 18.26
CA ASP A 39 -44.48 -8.12 16.88
C ASP A 39 -43.39 -7.62 15.93
N SER A 40 -42.81 -8.54 15.16
CA SER A 40 -41.80 -8.26 14.13
C SER A 40 -40.57 -7.47 14.62
N VAL A 41 -40.30 -7.50 15.92
CA VAL A 41 -39.10 -6.87 16.52
C VAL A 41 -37.83 -7.64 16.13
N LEU A 42 -37.94 -8.97 16.04
CA LEU A 42 -36.82 -9.82 15.68
C LEU A 42 -37.14 -10.66 14.45
N VAL A 43 -36.12 -10.94 13.65
CA VAL A 43 -36.21 -11.88 12.53
C VAL A 43 -36.56 -13.27 13.04
N THR A 44 -37.36 -14.03 12.30
CA THR A 44 -37.85 -15.35 12.76
C THR A 44 -36.73 -16.34 13.09
N VAL A 45 -36.96 -17.24 14.05
CA VAL A 45 -36.02 -18.32 14.41
C VAL A 45 -35.58 -19.14 13.19
N SER A 46 -36.48 -19.38 12.22
CA SER A 46 -36.16 -20.14 11.01
C SER A 46 -35.06 -19.48 10.18
N GLU A 47 -35.13 -18.17 9.97
CA GLU A 47 -34.11 -17.42 9.24
C GLU A 47 -32.78 -17.38 10.01
N ARG A 48 -32.82 -17.21 11.33
CA ARG A 48 -31.60 -17.28 12.16
C ARG A 48 -30.94 -18.65 12.07
N PHE A 49 -31.73 -19.72 12.10
CA PHE A 49 -31.20 -21.07 11.95
C PHE A 49 -30.51 -21.28 10.59
N LYS A 50 -31.02 -20.69 9.50
CA LYS A 50 -30.33 -20.71 8.20
C LYS A 50 -28.95 -20.05 8.28
N VAL A 51 -28.77 -19.00 9.08
CA VAL A 51 -27.45 -18.39 9.30
C VAL A 51 -26.51 -19.40 9.95
N PHE A 52 -26.89 -19.94 11.11
CA PHE A 52 -26.04 -20.84 11.89
C PHE A 52 -25.78 -22.19 11.23
N LYS A 53 -26.64 -22.62 10.30
CA LYS A 53 -26.39 -23.80 9.48
C LYS A 53 -25.21 -23.63 8.50
N ASN A 54 -24.92 -22.39 8.07
CA ASN A 54 -23.93 -22.11 7.02
C ASN A 54 -22.73 -21.30 7.52
N ILE A 55 -22.78 -20.72 8.72
CA ILE A 55 -21.78 -19.77 9.18
C ILE A 55 -20.39 -20.39 9.41
N GLU A 56 -20.35 -21.67 9.83
CA GLU A 56 -19.11 -22.42 10.06
C GLU A 56 -18.28 -22.47 8.77
N ASP A 57 -18.89 -22.91 7.66
CA ASP A 57 -18.24 -23.00 6.34
C ASP A 57 -17.63 -21.68 5.87
N VAL A 58 -18.20 -20.54 6.30
CA VAL A 58 -17.71 -19.21 5.91
C VAL A 58 -16.61 -18.74 6.85
N VAL A 59 -16.78 -18.88 8.17
CA VAL A 59 -15.80 -18.44 9.17
C VAL A 59 -14.52 -19.27 9.13
N GLU A 60 -14.60 -20.55 8.75
CA GLU A 60 -13.42 -21.41 8.58
C GLU A 60 -12.47 -20.93 7.48
N LYS A 61 -12.94 -20.13 6.52
CA LYS A 61 -12.11 -19.54 5.45
C LYS A 61 -11.21 -18.41 5.95
N ILE A 62 -11.43 -17.91 7.16
CA ILE A 62 -10.63 -16.84 7.78
C ILE A 62 -9.45 -17.47 8.53
N GLU A 63 -8.25 -16.92 8.38
CA GLU A 63 -7.08 -17.40 9.15
C GLU A 63 -7.23 -17.13 10.65
N ASP A 64 -6.67 -18.00 11.49
CA ASP A 64 -6.81 -17.88 12.95
C ASP A 64 -6.21 -16.58 13.52
N SER A 65 -5.17 -16.04 12.87
CA SER A 65 -4.57 -14.76 13.25
C SER A 65 -5.55 -13.60 13.03
N GLN A 66 -6.37 -13.67 11.98
CA GLN A 66 -7.40 -12.68 11.65
C GLN A 66 -8.62 -12.87 12.55
N LYS A 67 -9.09 -14.11 12.74
CA LYS A 67 -10.21 -14.41 13.66
C LYS A 67 -10.03 -13.79 15.04
N LYS A 68 -8.81 -13.84 15.60
CA LYS A 68 -8.48 -13.28 16.92
C LYS A 68 -8.67 -11.76 17.04
N ARG A 69 -8.62 -11.02 15.93
CA ARG A 69 -8.81 -9.56 15.89
C ARG A 69 -10.18 -9.13 15.34
N SER A 70 -10.99 -10.06 14.83
CA SER A 70 -12.29 -9.80 14.23
C SER A 70 -13.40 -9.59 15.27
N PHE A 71 -13.31 -8.45 15.96
CA PHE A 71 -14.27 -8.04 16.98
C PHE A 71 -15.68 -7.83 16.42
N TYR A 72 -15.80 -7.21 15.24
CA TYR A 72 -17.11 -6.96 14.65
C TYR A 72 -17.73 -8.23 14.07
N MET A 73 -16.92 -9.18 13.60
CA MET A 73 -17.40 -10.54 13.29
C MET A 73 -18.07 -11.21 14.49
N SER A 74 -17.49 -11.07 15.69
CA SER A 74 -18.12 -11.60 16.91
C SER A 74 -19.48 -10.93 17.20
N LYS A 75 -19.59 -9.61 16.99
CA LYS A 75 -20.85 -8.89 17.11
C LYS A 75 -21.88 -9.25 16.03
N PHE A 76 -21.42 -9.50 14.80
CA PHE A 76 -22.24 -10.01 13.70
C PHE A 76 -22.90 -11.34 14.10
N ILE A 77 -22.13 -12.29 14.63
CA ILE A 77 -22.64 -13.58 15.09
C ILE A 77 -23.68 -13.40 16.21
N ALA A 78 -23.36 -12.57 17.21
CA ALA A 78 -24.24 -12.33 18.36
C ALA A 78 -25.57 -11.68 17.95
N THR A 79 -25.54 -10.67 17.08
CA THR A 79 -26.76 -9.99 16.57
C THR A 79 -27.57 -10.88 15.63
N SER A 80 -26.91 -11.73 14.86
CA SER A 80 -27.59 -12.76 14.05
C SER A 80 -28.35 -13.76 14.91
N ALA A 81 -27.77 -14.22 16.03
CA ALA A 81 -28.46 -15.08 17.00
C ALA A 81 -29.65 -14.37 17.66
N ALA A 82 -29.48 -13.10 18.02
CA ALA A 82 -30.52 -12.28 18.63
C ALA A 82 -31.67 -11.96 17.66
N GLY A 83 -31.47 -12.08 16.34
CA GLY A 83 -32.48 -11.77 15.33
C GLY A 83 -32.47 -10.33 14.83
N LEU A 84 -31.38 -9.60 15.07
CA LEU A 84 -31.17 -8.22 14.64
C LEU A 84 -30.28 -8.20 13.40
N PHE A 85 -30.84 -8.59 12.24
CA PHE A 85 -30.06 -8.73 11.01
C PHE A 85 -29.59 -7.38 10.43
N ASP A 86 -30.31 -6.30 10.70
CA ASP A 86 -29.90 -4.93 10.42
C ASP A 86 -28.60 -4.56 11.16
N ALA A 87 -28.54 -4.88 12.45
CA ALA A 87 -27.34 -4.67 13.27
C ALA A 87 -26.21 -5.60 12.84
N ALA A 88 -26.53 -6.86 12.49
CA ALA A 88 -25.55 -7.80 11.95
C ALA A 88 -24.91 -7.23 10.67
N LEU A 89 -25.70 -6.76 9.70
CA LEU A 89 -25.16 -6.15 8.48
C LEU A 89 -24.27 -4.95 8.74
N ASN A 90 -24.63 -4.11 9.71
CA ASN A 90 -23.78 -3.00 10.13
C ASN A 90 -22.42 -3.48 10.65
N TYR A 91 -22.39 -4.51 11.50
CA TYR A 91 -21.13 -5.05 12.00
C TYR A 91 -20.32 -5.79 10.94
N LEU A 92 -20.96 -6.50 10.02
CA LEU A 92 -20.27 -7.08 8.87
C LEU A 92 -19.61 -6.00 8.03
N TRP A 93 -20.32 -4.91 7.78
CA TRP A 93 -19.80 -3.77 7.03
C TRP A 93 -18.60 -3.15 7.73
N ASP A 94 -18.70 -2.88 9.04
CA ASP A 94 -17.60 -2.35 9.84
C ASP A 94 -16.36 -3.24 9.78
N GLU A 95 -16.52 -4.56 9.95
CA GLU A 95 -15.40 -5.53 9.83
C GLU A 95 -14.76 -5.46 8.45
N THR A 96 -15.59 -5.46 7.39
CA THR A 96 -15.14 -5.46 5.99
C THR A 96 -14.35 -4.21 5.66
N ILE A 97 -14.87 -3.04 6.01
CA ILE A 97 -14.21 -1.77 5.72
C ILE A 97 -12.91 -1.63 6.52
N ASN A 98 -12.88 -2.07 7.78
CA ASN A 98 -11.65 -2.06 8.58
C ASN A 98 -10.57 -2.96 7.96
N GLU A 99 -10.91 -4.17 7.56
CA GLU A 99 -9.99 -5.09 6.90
C GLU A 99 -9.55 -4.60 5.51
N LEU A 100 -10.41 -3.87 4.78
CA LEU A 100 -10.05 -3.22 3.53
C LEU A 100 -9.03 -2.09 3.75
N ARG A 101 -9.24 -1.23 4.76
CA ARG A 101 -8.27 -0.17 5.14
C ARG A 101 -6.91 -0.76 5.53
N ILE A 102 -6.90 -1.85 6.31
CA ILE A 102 -5.66 -2.57 6.66
C ILE A 102 -4.92 -3.00 5.40
N ARG A 103 -5.62 -3.55 4.39
CA ARG A 103 -5.00 -3.98 3.13
C ARG A 103 -4.52 -2.82 2.29
N VAL A 104 -5.33 -1.78 2.12
CA VAL A 104 -4.94 -0.54 1.42
C VAL A 104 -3.69 0.08 2.05
N SER A 105 -3.54 0.02 3.38
CA SER A 105 -2.33 0.52 4.05
C SER A 105 -1.03 -0.20 3.62
N GLN A 106 -1.14 -1.39 3.01
CA GLN A 106 -0.02 -2.14 2.43
C GLN A 106 0.19 -1.83 0.94
N TYR A 107 -0.55 -0.90 0.37
CA TYR A 107 -0.35 -0.42 -1.00
C TYR A 107 0.37 0.92 -1.00
N ASP A 108 0.68 1.42 -2.20
CA ASP A 108 1.14 2.78 -2.38
C ASP A 108 0.01 3.74 -1.98
N LEU A 109 0.13 4.32 -0.79
CA LEU A 109 -0.88 5.23 -0.24
C LEU A 109 -1.01 6.51 -1.06
N ASP A 110 0.08 7.00 -1.67
CA ASP A 110 0.06 8.23 -2.46
C ASP A 110 -0.78 8.01 -3.73
N TYR A 111 -0.50 6.91 -4.43
CA TYR A 111 -1.30 6.48 -5.58
C TYR A 111 -2.74 6.13 -5.21
N PHE A 112 -2.96 5.46 -4.07
CA PHE A 112 -4.29 5.17 -3.59
C PHE A 112 -5.09 6.45 -3.32
N PHE A 113 -4.51 7.44 -2.64
CA PHE A 113 -5.18 8.72 -2.37
C PHE A 113 -5.44 9.51 -3.65
N ASP A 114 -4.51 9.51 -4.61
CA ASP A 114 -4.72 10.10 -5.94
C ASP A 114 -5.92 9.47 -6.65
N THR A 115 -6.05 8.15 -6.52
CA THR A 115 -7.15 7.39 -7.12
C THR A 115 -8.48 7.62 -6.41
N ALA A 116 -8.46 7.74 -5.08
CA ALA A 116 -9.64 7.86 -4.24
C ALA A 116 -10.29 9.24 -4.30
N VAL A 117 -9.50 10.31 -4.17
CA VAL A 117 -10.02 11.69 -4.11
C VAL A 117 -9.65 12.55 -5.31
N GLY A 118 -8.84 12.02 -6.24
CA GLY A 118 -8.33 12.71 -7.42
C GLY A 118 -7.01 13.43 -7.16
N ALA A 119 -5.98 13.15 -7.97
CA ALA A 119 -4.63 13.73 -7.83
C ALA A 119 -4.61 15.27 -7.80
N SER A 120 -5.51 15.92 -8.55
CA SER A 120 -5.60 17.40 -8.62
C SER A 120 -6.59 18.01 -7.61
N SER A 121 -7.19 17.20 -6.73
CA SER A 121 -8.19 17.66 -5.77
C SER A 121 -7.54 18.39 -4.59
N GLU A 122 -8.12 19.50 -4.15
CA GLU A 122 -7.67 20.18 -2.93
C GLU A 122 -7.77 19.28 -1.68
N ARG A 123 -8.73 18.32 -1.66
CA ARG A 123 -8.83 17.32 -0.59
C ARG A 123 -7.58 16.43 -0.53
N ARG A 124 -6.93 16.15 -1.66
CA ARG A 124 -5.77 15.26 -1.74
C ARG A 124 -4.61 15.72 -0.84
N LYS A 125 -4.41 17.03 -0.69
CA LYS A 125 -3.36 17.61 0.16
C LYS A 125 -3.47 17.22 1.64
N LYS A 126 -4.67 16.79 2.08
CA LYS A 126 -4.95 16.37 3.46
C LYS A 126 -4.58 14.91 3.74
N PHE A 127 -4.41 14.08 2.71
CA PHE A 127 -4.15 12.66 2.85
C PHE A 127 -2.70 12.33 2.51
N LYS A 128 -1.94 11.80 3.47
CA LYS A 128 -0.52 11.47 3.33
C LYS A 128 -0.14 10.16 4.01
N TYR A 129 -0.79 9.83 5.11
CA TYR A 129 -0.41 8.74 5.99
C TYR A 129 -1.56 7.75 6.16
N GLN A 130 -1.21 6.57 6.71
CA GLN A 130 -2.18 5.51 6.98
C GLN A 130 -3.35 5.98 7.86
N ASP A 131 -3.08 6.86 8.84
CA ASP A 131 -4.09 7.37 9.75
C ASP A 131 -5.17 8.19 9.03
N ASP A 132 -4.86 8.76 7.87
CA ASP A 132 -5.80 9.55 7.07
C ASP A 132 -6.81 8.66 6.31
N LEU A 133 -6.62 7.33 6.26
CA LEU A 133 -7.55 6.40 5.62
C LEU A 133 -8.93 6.36 6.29
N VAL A 134 -9.03 6.78 7.56
CA VAL A 134 -10.30 6.87 8.28
C VAL A 134 -11.22 7.95 7.71
N ASP A 135 -10.64 9.00 7.12
CA ASP A 135 -11.36 10.14 6.56
C ASP A 135 -11.75 9.94 5.08
N ILE A 136 -11.34 8.81 4.49
CA ILE A 136 -11.83 8.36 3.18
C ILE A 136 -13.19 7.70 3.37
N SER A 137 -14.20 8.17 2.62
CA SER A 137 -15.53 7.57 2.68
C SER A 137 -15.49 6.13 2.19
N ASP A 138 -16.36 5.27 2.73
CA ASP A 138 -16.41 3.85 2.34
C ASP A 138 -16.63 3.67 0.82
N SER A 139 -17.37 4.59 0.19
CA SER A 139 -17.56 4.61 -1.26
C SER A 139 -16.25 4.86 -2.02
N GLU A 140 -15.52 5.91 -1.62
CA GLU A 140 -14.23 6.26 -2.24
C GLU A 140 -13.22 5.14 -2.01
N LEU A 141 -13.21 4.54 -0.81
CA LEU A 141 -12.34 3.43 -0.45
C LEU A 141 -12.54 2.23 -1.37
N ILE A 142 -13.79 1.81 -1.57
CA ILE A 142 -14.14 0.64 -2.38
C ILE A 142 -13.84 0.89 -3.87
N ILE A 143 -14.23 2.07 -4.40
CA ILE A 143 -13.95 2.42 -5.80
C ILE A 143 -12.44 2.47 -6.05
N ALA A 144 -11.67 3.08 -5.14
CA ALA A 144 -10.23 3.16 -5.27
C ALA A 144 -9.57 1.78 -5.15
N ALA A 145 -10.00 0.96 -4.18
CA ALA A 145 -9.51 -0.40 -4.01
C ALA A 145 -9.70 -1.24 -5.29
N ASN A 146 -10.83 -1.10 -5.98
CA ASN A 146 -11.06 -1.76 -7.27
C ASN A 146 -10.12 -1.23 -8.35
N LYS A 147 -10.01 0.10 -8.50
CA LYS A 147 -9.15 0.73 -9.51
C LYS A 147 -7.67 0.39 -9.35
N ILE A 148 -7.19 0.22 -8.12
CA ILE A 148 -5.81 -0.20 -7.85
C ILE A 148 -5.62 -1.73 -7.94
N GLY A 149 -6.65 -2.49 -8.28
CA GLY A 149 -6.62 -3.94 -8.42
C GLY A 149 -6.57 -4.71 -7.09
N LEU A 150 -6.87 -4.06 -5.95
CA LEU A 150 -6.92 -4.74 -4.65
C LEU A 150 -8.16 -5.64 -4.52
N ILE A 151 -9.29 -5.21 -5.07
CA ILE A 151 -10.53 -6.02 -5.15
C ILE A 151 -10.94 -6.21 -6.60
N SER A 152 -11.53 -7.38 -6.90
CA SER A 152 -12.00 -7.70 -8.25
C SER A 152 -13.20 -6.84 -8.66
N ASP A 153 -13.51 -6.75 -9.96
CA ASP A 153 -14.72 -6.07 -10.45
C ASP A 153 -16.00 -6.73 -9.92
N LEU A 154 -15.97 -8.06 -9.81
CA LEU A 154 -17.07 -8.83 -9.22
C LEU A 154 -17.21 -8.51 -7.73
N GLY A 155 -16.10 -8.51 -6.99
CA GLY A 155 -16.06 -8.14 -5.58
C GLY A 155 -16.54 -6.71 -5.34
N PHE A 156 -16.17 -5.78 -6.22
CA PHE A 156 -16.68 -4.41 -6.20
C PHE A 156 -18.22 -4.36 -6.30
N GLN A 157 -18.81 -5.07 -7.27
CA GLN A 157 -20.27 -5.12 -7.43
C GLN A 157 -20.96 -5.73 -6.20
N HIS A 158 -20.41 -6.81 -5.64
CA HIS A 158 -20.99 -7.42 -4.45
C HIS A 158 -20.86 -6.56 -3.19
N LEU A 159 -19.73 -5.86 -3.01
CA LEU A 159 -19.55 -4.91 -1.90
C LEU A 159 -20.50 -3.72 -2.04
N ASP A 160 -20.76 -3.24 -3.26
CA ASP A 160 -21.73 -2.17 -3.49
C ASP A 160 -23.17 -2.63 -3.15
N TYR A 161 -23.52 -3.87 -3.50
CA TYR A 161 -24.78 -4.47 -3.07
C TYR A 161 -24.88 -4.60 -1.55
N ALA A 162 -23.83 -5.07 -0.87
CA ALA A 162 -23.81 -5.17 0.59
C ALA A 162 -23.98 -3.78 1.26
N ARG A 163 -23.34 -2.75 0.70
CA ARG A 163 -23.49 -1.34 1.12
C ARG A 163 -24.94 -0.88 0.99
N TYR A 164 -25.54 -1.14 -0.17
CA TYR A 164 -26.94 -0.82 -0.43
C TYR A 164 -27.86 -1.50 0.59
N MET A 165 -27.70 -2.81 0.79
CA MET A 165 -28.51 -3.58 1.74
C MET A 165 -28.38 -3.08 3.18
N ARG A 166 -27.15 -2.73 3.61
CA ARG A 166 -26.90 -2.15 4.93
C ARG A 166 -27.61 -0.80 5.11
N ASN A 167 -27.54 0.07 4.11
CA ASN A 167 -28.21 1.37 4.13
C ASN A 167 -29.73 1.22 4.10
N TRP A 168 -30.24 0.29 3.28
CA TRP A 168 -31.65 -0.04 3.19
C TRP A 168 -32.20 -0.57 4.52
N ALA A 169 -31.47 -1.49 5.17
CA ALA A 169 -31.84 -2.04 6.47
C ALA A 169 -31.86 -0.98 7.58
N SER A 170 -30.91 -0.03 7.53
CA SER A 170 -30.81 1.05 8.51
C SER A 170 -31.86 2.16 8.32
N ALA A 171 -32.44 2.31 7.13
CA ALA A 171 -33.35 3.41 6.77
C ALA A 171 -34.81 3.25 7.23
N ALA A 172 -35.13 2.21 8.02
CA ALA A 172 -36.37 2.05 8.77
C ALA A 172 -37.67 2.29 7.97
N HIS A 173 -38.10 1.27 7.22
CA HIS A 173 -39.53 1.06 6.95
C HIS A 173 -40.11 0.14 8.04
N PRO A 174 -41.40 0.26 8.42
CA PRO A 174 -42.01 -0.52 9.51
C PRO A 174 -41.86 -2.05 9.39
N ASN A 175 -41.52 -2.57 8.20
CA ASN A 175 -41.32 -4.00 7.91
C ASN A 175 -39.85 -4.43 8.13
N HIS A 176 -39.38 -4.39 9.37
CA HIS A 176 -37.99 -4.60 9.82
C HIS A 176 -37.37 -5.98 9.49
N ASN A 177 -38.10 -6.93 8.88
CA ASN A 177 -37.72 -8.35 8.80
C ASN A 177 -37.63 -8.94 7.39
N GLN A 178 -37.26 -8.17 6.36
CA GLN A 178 -37.21 -8.71 4.99
C GLN A 178 -35.89 -9.37 4.61
N ILE A 179 -34.82 -9.18 5.38
CA ILE A 179 -33.53 -9.83 5.12
C ILE A 179 -33.62 -11.28 5.60
N THR A 180 -33.45 -12.21 4.66
CA THR A 180 -33.42 -13.64 4.95
C THR A 180 -32.04 -14.08 5.46
N GLY A 181 -31.99 -15.21 6.17
CA GLY A 181 -30.72 -15.75 6.68
C GLY A 181 -29.76 -16.13 5.56
N LEU A 182 -30.27 -16.57 4.41
CA LEU A 182 -29.45 -16.87 3.23
C LEU A 182 -28.85 -15.62 2.61
N GLN A 183 -29.60 -14.51 2.55
CA GLN A 183 -29.04 -13.22 2.09
C GLN A 183 -27.95 -12.72 3.02
N LEU A 184 -28.16 -12.82 4.34
CA LEU A 184 -27.17 -12.41 5.33
C LEU A 184 -25.87 -13.20 5.20
N ILE A 185 -25.96 -14.54 5.08
CA ILE A 185 -24.79 -15.40 4.90
C ILE A 185 -24.10 -15.19 3.54
N SER A 186 -24.87 -14.98 2.47
CA SER A 186 -24.27 -14.72 1.15
C SER A 186 -23.44 -13.43 1.14
N MET A 187 -23.91 -12.38 1.84
CA MET A 187 -23.12 -11.16 2.03
C MET A 187 -21.90 -11.40 2.92
N LEU A 188 -22.03 -12.18 4.01
CA LEU A 188 -20.88 -12.56 4.84
C LEU A 188 -19.80 -13.27 4.01
N GLU A 189 -20.19 -14.28 3.23
CA GLU A 189 -19.27 -15.06 2.40
C GLU A 189 -18.55 -14.18 1.39
N THR A 190 -19.28 -13.28 0.74
CA THR A 190 -18.71 -12.29 -0.19
C THR A 190 -17.65 -11.44 0.50
N CYS A 191 -18.01 -10.80 1.63
CA CYS A 191 -17.08 -9.95 2.37
C CYS A 191 -15.85 -10.72 2.84
N VAL A 192 -16.01 -11.98 3.21
CA VAL A 192 -14.91 -12.86 3.57
C VAL A 192 -13.97 -13.07 2.40
N LEU A 193 -14.49 -13.61 1.28
CA LEU A 193 -13.68 -14.00 0.13
C LEU A 193 -13.01 -12.81 -0.56
N GLU A 194 -13.72 -11.70 -0.72
CA GLU A 194 -13.25 -10.55 -1.51
C GLU A 194 -12.44 -9.56 -0.69
N VAL A 195 -12.49 -9.61 0.65
CA VAL A 195 -11.79 -8.65 1.51
C VAL A 195 -11.13 -9.32 2.71
N ILE A 196 -11.90 -9.90 3.63
CA ILE A 196 -11.40 -10.26 4.97
C ILE A 196 -10.35 -11.37 4.91
N SER A 197 -10.44 -12.32 3.98
CA SER A 197 -9.47 -13.41 3.81
C SER A 197 -8.37 -13.10 2.81
N LEU A 198 -8.39 -11.95 2.12
CA LEU A 198 -7.32 -11.62 1.17
C LEU A 198 -5.98 -11.56 1.91
N PRO A 199 -4.90 -12.14 1.36
CA PRO A 199 -3.62 -12.17 2.06
C PRO A 199 -3.09 -10.75 2.27
N LEU A 200 -2.54 -10.49 3.45
CA LEU A 200 -1.73 -9.29 3.65
C LEU A 200 -0.43 -9.49 2.84
N SER A 201 -0.01 -8.47 2.09
CA SER A 201 1.24 -8.55 1.35
C SER A 201 2.41 -8.62 2.33
N ASN A 202 2.88 -9.84 2.64
CA ASN A 202 4.06 -10.06 3.48
C ASN A 202 5.27 -9.27 2.95
N VAL A 203 5.38 -9.14 1.63
CA VAL A 203 6.40 -8.34 0.95
C VAL A 203 6.37 -6.88 1.41
N VAL A 204 5.20 -6.24 1.49
CA VAL A 204 5.11 -4.83 1.87
C VAL A 204 5.45 -4.64 3.35
N VAL A 205 5.02 -5.58 4.19
CA VAL A 205 5.38 -5.58 5.62
C VAL A 205 6.91 -5.66 5.77
N GLU A 206 7.56 -6.56 5.05
CA GLU A 206 9.02 -6.70 5.08
C GLU A 206 9.74 -5.48 4.47
N ILE A 207 9.22 -4.86 3.41
CA ILE A 207 9.74 -3.59 2.87
C ILE A 207 9.67 -2.48 3.94
N LYS A 208 8.52 -2.31 4.61
CA LYS A 208 8.36 -1.30 5.68
C LYS A 208 9.34 -1.55 6.82
N LYS A 209 9.49 -2.82 7.22
CA LYS A 209 10.42 -3.23 8.27
C LYS A 209 11.88 -2.97 7.86
N LEU A 210 12.25 -3.26 6.61
CA LEU A 210 13.57 -2.96 6.06
C LEU A 210 13.84 -1.45 6.08
N LEU A 211 12.92 -0.62 5.57
CA LEU A 211 13.05 0.84 5.56
C LEU A 211 13.21 1.41 6.99
N LYS A 212 12.49 0.84 7.97
CA LYS A 212 12.65 1.19 9.38
C LYS A 212 14.04 0.82 9.90
N ASN A 213 14.48 -0.42 9.67
CA ASN A 213 15.74 -0.97 10.18
C ASN A 213 16.98 -0.28 9.59
N ILE A 214 16.89 0.27 8.38
CA ILE A 214 17.97 1.05 7.75
C ILE A 214 18.34 2.30 8.57
N ASN A 215 17.41 2.82 9.37
CA ASN A 215 17.68 3.97 10.24
C ASN A 215 18.38 3.60 11.55
N THR A 216 18.31 2.35 11.99
CA THR A 216 18.78 1.93 13.32
C THR A 216 20.02 1.05 13.27
N ASN A 217 20.15 0.22 12.24
CA ASN A 217 21.16 -0.83 12.18
C ASN A 217 22.26 -0.46 11.18
N GLN A 218 23.50 -0.81 11.46
CA GLN A 218 24.57 -0.75 10.46
C GLN A 218 24.46 -1.94 9.52
N ILE A 219 24.48 -1.69 8.21
CA ILE A 219 24.47 -2.71 7.15
C ILE A 219 25.90 -2.83 6.61
N SER A 220 26.45 -4.04 6.64
CA SER A 220 27.72 -4.36 5.95
C SER A 220 27.49 -4.67 4.48
N GLU A 221 28.56 -4.71 3.67
CA GLU A 221 28.47 -5.13 2.27
C GLU A 221 27.92 -6.56 2.11
N LYS A 222 28.21 -7.44 3.06
CA LYS A 222 27.69 -8.80 3.07
C LYS A 222 26.17 -8.80 3.32
N ASP A 223 25.72 -7.99 4.28
CA ASP A 223 24.30 -7.87 4.59
C ASP A 223 23.54 -7.25 3.42
N ALA A 224 24.11 -6.24 2.75
CA ALA A 224 23.51 -5.61 1.58
C ALA A 224 23.27 -6.63 0.45
N LYS A 225 24.22 -7.54 0.21
CA LYS A 225 24.05 -8.64 -0.77
C LYS A 225 22.93 -9.61 -0.38
N GLN A 226 22.80 -9.93 0.90
CA GLN A 226 21.73 -10.81 1.40
C GLN A 226 20.35 -10.12 1.35
N ILE A 227 20.28 -8.82 1.62
CA ILE A 227 19.05 -8.05 1.46
C ILE A 227 18.67 -7.94 -0.01
N ALA A 228 19.65 -7.75 -0.90
CA ALA A 228 19.42 -7.70 -2.33
C ALA A 228 18.82 -9.00 -2.87
N SER A 229 19.19 -10.18 -2.34
CA SER A 229 18.58 -11.45 -2.79
C SER A 229 17.09 -11.54 -2.47
N PHE A 230 16.63 -10.98 -1.34
CA PHE A 230 15.18 -10.86 -1.06
C PHE A 230 14.48 -9.98 -2.11
N CYS A 231 15.18 -8.96 -2.61
CA CYS A 231 14.60 -8.05 -3.58
C CYS A 231 14.44 -8.72 -4.96
N VAL A 232 15.24 -9.74 -5.32
CA VAL A 232 15.29 -10.35 -6.67
C VAL A 232 13.92 -10.76 -7.21
N ASP A 233 13.08 -11.35 -6.37
CA ASP A 233 11.78 -11.88 -6.80
C ASP A 233 10.64 -10.86 -6.65
N LEU A 234 10.93 -9.64 -6.21
CA LEU A 234 9.90 -8.61 -6.06
C LEU A 234 9.41 -8.06 -7.42
N PRO A 235 8.10 -7.83 -7.57
CA PRO A 235 7.57 -7.10 -8.72
C PRO A 235 8.21 -5.70 -8.84
N VAL A 236 8.36 -5.21 -10.07
CA VAL A 236 9.00 -3.91 -10.37
C VAL A 236 8.36 -2.76 -9.59
N GLU A 237 7.03 -2.76 -9.43
CA GLU A 237 6.32 -1.76 -8.62
C GLU A 237 6.81 -1.72 -7.17
N LYS A 238 7.05 -2.87 -6.54
CA LYS A 238 7.55 -2.94 -5.16
C LYS A 238 9.02 -2.52 -5.06
N ILE A 239 9.82 -2.79 -6.10
CA ILE A 239 11.19 -2.26 -6.21
C ILE A 239 11.19 -0.74 -6.33
N ASN A 240 10.29 -0.17 -7.15
CA ASN A 240 10.13 1.27 -7.28
C ASN A 240 9.75 1.89 -5.92
N THR A 241 8.75 1.34 -5.21
CA THR A 241 8.34 1.83 -3.88
C THR A 241 9.46 1.75 -2.85
N LEU A 242 10.16 0.60 -2.76
CA LEU A 242 11.30 0.44 -1.84
C LEU A 242 12.38 1.48 -2.14
N THR A 243 12.74 1.65 -3.41
CA THR A 243 13.79 2.57 -3.85
C THR A 243 13.41 4.03 -3.62
N ALA A 244 12.16 4.42 -3.87
CA ALA A 244 11.65 5.75 -3.54
C ALA A 244 11.70 6.03 -2.02
N GLY A 245 11.39 5.02 -1.19
CA GLY A 245 11.54 5.11 0.26
C GLY A 245 13.01 5.31 0.69
N LEU A 246 13.93 4.54 0.11
CA LEU A 246 15.37 4.69 0.34
C LEU A 246 15.89 6.07 -0.09
N PHE A 247 15.43 6.57 -1.24
CA PHE A 247 15.75 7.91 -1.73
C PHE A 247 15.26 9.00 -0.76
N GLY A 248 14.02 8.89 -0.28
CA GLY A 248 13.46 9.81 0.71
C GLY A 248 14.29 9.83 2.00
N ILE A 249 14.62 8.65 2.54
CA ILE A 249 15.50 8.53 3.71
C ILE A 249 16.87 9.15 3.43
N TYR A 250 17.46 8.91 2.27
CA TYR A 250 18.80 9.42 1.95
C TYR A 250 18.85 10.95 1.86
N THR A 251 17.81 11.56 1.29
CA THR A 251 17.71 13.00 1.01
C THR A 251 17.20 13.84 2.18
N GLN A 252 16.66 13.21 3.22
CA GLN A 252 16.30 13.87 4.46
C GLN A 252 17.53 14.48 5.16
N LEU A 253 17.42 15.73 5.60
CA LEU A 253 18.54 16.47 6.20
C LEU A 253 18.94 15.93 7.59
N ASN A 254 17.99 15.38 8.33
CA ASN A 254 18.19 14.77 9.65
C ASN A 254 18.70 13.31 9.59
N SER A 255 18.84 12.71 8.40
CA SER A 255 19.37 11.36 8.25
C SER A 255 20.85 11.28 8.64
N THR A 256 21.18 10.27 9.43
CA THR A 256 22.55 10.06 9.91
C THR A 256 23.49 9.61 8.78
N THR A 257 24.80 9.81 8.97
CA THR A 257 25.83 9.29 8.06
C THR A 257 25.72 7.77 7.89
N GLN A 258 25.43 7.04 8.97
CA GLN A 258 25.24 5.58 8.94
C GLN A 258 24.05 5.19 8.06
N THR A 259 22.91 5.86 8.24
CA THR A 259 21.70 5.63 7.43
C THR A 259 21.99 5.86 5.94
N ARG A 260 22.67 6.97 5.60
CA ARG A 260 23.02 7.26 4.21
C ARG A 260 23.97 6.23 3.63
N GLN A 261 24.94 5.74 4.42
CA GLN A 261 25.84 4.67 3.99
C GLN A 261 25.10 3.36 3.72
N ASN A 262 24.13 3.00 4.56
CA ASN A 262 23.28 1.83 4.33
C ASN A 262 22.54 1.92 2.99
N VAL A 263 21.95 3.08 2.67
CA VAL A 263 21.26 3.28 1.38
C VAL A 263 22.24 3.17 0.21
N ARG A 264 23.44 3.74 0.32
CA ARG A 264 24.48 3.63 -0.74
C ARG A 264 24.89 2.19 -1.04
N LEU A 265 24.89 1.32 -0.03
CA LEU A 265 25.20 -0.10 -0.21
C LEU A 265 24.06 -0.86 -0.90
N LEU A 266 22.80 -0.47 -0.68
CA LEU A 266 21.63 -1.18 -1.21
C LEU A 266 21.26 -0.73 -2.63
N ILE A 267 21.35 0.58 -2.91
CA ILE A 267 20.80 1.15 -4.13
C ILE A 267 21.36 0.59 -5.44
N PRO A 268 22.67 0.22 -5.55
CA PRO A 268 23.21 -0.34 -6.79
C PRO A 268 22.56 -1.67 -7.17
N PHE A 269 22.08 -2.46 -6.20
CA PHE A 269 21.39 -3.73 -6.47
C PHE A 269 19.95 -3.55 -6.96
N LEU A 270 19.37 -2.36 -6.80
CA LEU A 270 17.97 -2.09 -7.14
C LEU A 270 17.85 -1.27 -8.43
N TRP A 271 18.85 -0.44 -8.73
CA TRP A 271 18.80 0.57 -9.79
C TRP A 271 18.39 0.00 -11.16
N ASP A 272 19.01 -1.10 -11.58
CA ASP A 272 18.81 -1.69 -12.91
C ASP A 272 17.41 -2.26 -13.12
N ARG A 273 16.65 -2.46 -12.03
CA ARG A 273 15.30 -3.04 -12.04
C ARG A 273 14.19 -2.01 -11.93
N LEU A 274 14.54 -0.74 -11.74
CA LEU A 274 13.57 0.35 -11.77
C LEU A 274 13.02 0.55 -13.17
N ASN A 275 11.78 1.00 -13.26
CA ASN A 275 11.27 1.55 -14.51
C ASN A 275 11.91 2.93 -14.80
N GLU A 276 11.86 3.32 -16.08
CA GLU A 276 12.44 4.59 -16.53
C GLU A 276 11.80 5.79 -15.83
N ASP A 277 10.49 5.79 -15.66
CA ASP A 277 9.76 6.89 -14.99
C ASP A 277 10.31 7.15 -13.58
N THR A 278 10.55 6.10 -12.78
CA THR A 278 11.10 6.25 -11.42
C THR A 278 12.51 6.83 -11.46
N ARG A 279 13.36 6.42 -12.41
CA ARG A 279 14.70 6.98 -12.57
C ARG A 279 14.66 8.46 -12.97
N TYR A 280 13.77 8.83 -13.89
CA TYR A 280 13.54 10.23 -14.28
C TYR A 280 12.98 11.07 -13.12
N GLN A 281 12.13 10.50 -12.26
CA GLN A 281 11.63 11.20 -11.08
C GLN A 281 12.75 11.60 -10.10
N PHE A 282 13.77 10.77 -9.91
CA PHE A 282 14.93 11.15 -9.07
C PHE A 282 15.72 12.32 -9.66
N GLY A 283 15.93 12.34 -10.97
CA GLY A 283 16.54 13.50 -11.66
C GLY A 283 15.67 14.76 -11.58
N THR A 284 14.36 14.61 -11.70
CA THR A 284 13.40 15.73 -11.58
C THR A 284 13.41 16.32 -10.18
N ASN A 285 13.53 15.48 -9.14
CA ASN A 285 13.73 15.93 -7.76
C ASN A 285 15.00 16.78 -7.59
N TYR A 286 16.11 16.42 -8.27
CA TYR A 286 17.32 17.26 -8.27
C TYR A 286 17.04 18.65 -8.86
N ALA A 287 16.44 18.71 -10.04
CA ALA A 287 16.11 19.97 -10.71
C ALA A 287 15.19 20.85 -9.85
N ARG A 288 14.21 20.24 -9.15
CA ARG A 288 13.35 20.94 -8.21
C ARG A 288 14.12 21.56 -7.04
N PHE A 289 15.03 20.81 -6.41
CA PHE A 289 15.85 21.34 -5.33
C PHE A 289 16.79 22.46 -5.79
N VAL A 290 17.36 22.35 -7.00
CA VAL A 290 18.17 23.42 -7.60
C VAL A 290 17.32 24.67 -7.84
N ALA A 291 16.14 24.54 -8.43
CA ALA A 291 15.23 25.65 -8.71
C ALA A 291 14.78 26.39 -7.43
N ASN A 292 14.63 25.65 -6.32
CA ASN A 292 14.24 26.20 -5.03
C ASN A 292 15.43 26.70 -4.18
N ASN A 293 16.67 26.61 -4.67
CA ASN A 293 17.90 26.91 -3.91
C ASN A 293 18.09 26.04 -2.65
N ASP A 294 17.55 24.82 -2.64
CA ASP A 294 17.73 23.80 -1.60
C ASP A 294 19.07 23.08 -1.75
N GLN A 295 20.17 23.82 -1.56
CA GLN A 295 21.53 23.37 -1.93
C GLN A 295 21.97 22.06 -1.26
N LEU A 296 21.58 21.86 0.01
CA LEU A 296 21.93 20.65 0.75
C LEU A 296 21.22 19.41 0.18
N GLN A 297 19.90 19.46 -0.05
CA GLN A 297 19.19 18.36 -0.68
C GLN A 297 19.65 18.14 -2.13
N ALA A 298 19.90 19.21 -2.90
CA ALA A 298 20.42 19.09 -4.26
C ALA A 298 21.75 18.30 -4.27
N LYS A 299 22.67 18.61 -3.35
CA LYS A 299 23.93 17.86 -3.20
C LYS A 299 23.67 16.39 -2.86
N LEU A 300 22.75 16.09 -1.94
CA LEU A 300 22.41 14.71 -1.60
C LEU A 300 21.85 13.95 -2.80
N VAL A 301 20.89 14.51 -3.53
CA VAL A 301 20.34 13.84 -4.73
C VAL A 301 21.44 13.58 -5.76
N ARG A 302 22.37 14.53 -5.94
CA ARG A 302 23.51 14.36 -6.85
C ARG A 302 24.43 13.21 -6.42
N ASP A 303 24.77 13.13 -5.13
CA ASP A 303 25.58 12.03 -4.57
C ASP A 303 24.87 10.67 -4.70
N PHE A 304 23.54 10.65 -4.53
CA PHE A 304 22.72 9.46 -4.71
C PHE A 304 22.78 8.97 -6.16
N LEU A 305 22.54 9.85 -7.14
CA LEU A 305 22.60 9.52 -8.56
C LEU A 305 24.02 9.13 -8.98
N GLU A 306 25.07 9.72 -8.39
CA GLU A 306 26.45 9.32 -8.64
C GLU A 306 26.73 7.87 -8.23
N THR A 307 26.15 7.42 -7.12
CA THR A 307 26.35 6.06 -6.59
C THR A 307 25.88 4.97 -7.58
N VAL A 308 24.95 5.31 -8.47
CA VAL A 308 24.32 4.40 -9.44
C VAL A 308 24.59 4.80 -10.89
N SER A 309 25.55 5.69 -11.14
CA SER A 309 25.83 6.24 -12.48
C SER A 309 24.61 6.87 -13.17
N GLY A 310 23.64 7.36 -12.40
CA GLY A 310 22.33 7.83 -12.85
C GLY A 310 22.25 9.33 -13.18
N LYS A 311 23.37 10.04 -13.30
CA LYS A 311 23.36 11.51 -13.56
C LYS A 311 22.75 11.87 -14.93
N SER A 312 22.70 10.93 -15.86
CA SER A 312 22.02 11.10 -17.16
C SER A 312 20.50 11.29 -17.06
N TYR A 313 19.89 10.93 -15.92
CA TYR A 313 18.45 11.12 -15.67
C TYR A 313 18.11 12.53 -15.17
N ILE A 314 19.11 13.38 -14.91
CA ILE A 314 18.87 14.79 -14.59
C ILE A 314 18.25 15.49 -15.83
N PRO A 315 17.26 16.39 -15.66
CA PRO A 315 16.69 17.13 -16.78
C PRO A 315 17.72 17.88 -17.63
N ASP A 316 17.51 17.84 -18.95
CA ASP A 316 18.44 18.38 -19.95
C ASP A 316 18.74 19.87 -19.77
N ASN A 317 17.78 20.67 -19.32
CA ASN A 317 17.98 22.09 -19.08
C ASN A 317 19.01 22.38 -17.97
N ILE A 318 19.12 21.49 -16.98
CA ILE A 318 20.12 21.58 -15.91
C ILE A 318 21.45 20.97 -16.37
N ARG A 319 21.40 19.80 -17.04
CA ARG A 319 22.59 19.14 -17.59
C ARG A 319 23.30 19.96 -18.66
N LEU A 320 22.56 20.75 -19.44
CA LEU A 320 23.08 21.56 -20.54
C LEU A 320 24.26 22.43 -20.07
N ALA A 321 24.03 23.26 -19.06
CA ALA A 321 25.05 24.16 -18.53
C ALA A 321 26.26 23.39 -17.98
N GLU A 322 26.02 22.28 -17.25
CA GLU A 322 27.10 21.46 -16.69
C GLU A 322 27.92 20.73 -17.74
N ILE A 323 27.28 20.25 -18.81
CA ILE A 323 27.94 19.60 -19.94
C ILE A 323 28.78 20.63 -20.70
N GLN A 324 28.26 21.83 -20.95
CA GLN A 324 29.03 22.92 -21.59
C GLN A 324 30.30 23.23 -20.81
N THR A 325 30.15 23.51 -19.50
CA THR A 325 31.32 23.77 -18.64
C THR A 325 32.28 22.59 -18.59
N SER A 326 31.78 21.34 -18.59
CA SER A 326 32.64 20.15 -18.58
C SER A 326 33.38 19.95 -19.90
N ILE A 327 32.76 20.27 -21.05
CA ILE A 327 33.39 20.29 -22.37
C ILE A 327 34.48 21.35 -22.42
N GLU A 328 34.18 22.57 -21.98
CA GLU A 328 35.14 23.67 -21.93
C GLU A 328 36.35 23.35 -21.06
N ASN A 329 36.12 22.79 -19.86
CA ASN A 329 37.19 22.38 -18.96
C ASN A 329 38.05 21.27 -19.58
N LEU A 330 37.43 20.26 -20.21
CA LEU A 330 38.15 19.18 -20.86
C LEU A 330 39.03 19.71 -22.00
N LEU A 331 38.47 20.55 -22.88
CA LEU A 331 39.22 21.16 -23.98
C LEU A 331 40.34 22.08 -23.51
N THR A 332 40.10 22.84 -22.44
CA THR A 332 41.12 23.71 -21.83
C THR A 332 42.32 22.88 -21.39
N VAL A 333 42.07 21.81 -20.62
CA VAL A 333 43.12 20.93 -20.11
C VAL A 333 43.80 20.12 -21.22
N HIS A 334 43.04 19.71 -22.23
CA HIS A 334 43.57 19.01 -23.40
C HIS A 334 44.58 19.87 -24.18
N ARG A 335 44.34 21.19 -24.25
CA ARG A 335 45.21 22.15 -24.95
C ARG A 335 46.39 22.64 -24.11
N GLU A 336 46.47 22.27 -22.84
CA GLU A 336 47.57 22.61 -21.94
C GLU A 336 48.79 21.68 -22.09
N ILE A 337 49.94 22.14 -21.61
CA ILE A 337 51.14 21.31 -21.47
C ILE A 337 50.88 20.23 -20.40
N ASN A 338 51.28 18.98 -20.65
CA ASN A 338 51.00 17.79 -19.83
C ASN A 338 49.54 17.30 -19.85
N ASN A 339 48.80 17.60 -20.92
CA ASN A 339 47.44 17.11 -21.14
C ASN A 339 47.24 15.62 -20.83
N PHE A 340 48.13 14.71 -21.27
CA PHE A 340 48.04 13.27 -21.00
C PHE A 340 47.88 12.90 -19.52
N TYR A 341 48.44 13.71 -18.61
CA TYR A 341 48.32 13.48 -17.17
C TYR A 341 47.07 14.13 -16.57
N ASN A 342 46.66 15.29 -17.08
CA ASN A 342 45.62 16.12 -16.49
C ASN A 342 44.23 15.87 -17.07
N GLU A 343 44.13 15.39 -18.31
CA GLU A 343 42.87 15.16 -19.03
C GLU A 343 41.97 14.06 -18.44
N PRO A 344 42.50 12.89 -17.98
CA PRO A 344 41.67 11.77 -17.53
C PRO A 344 40.58 12.10 -16.49
N PRO A 345 40.79 12.93 -15.44
CA PRO A 345 39.72 13.31 -14.52
C PRO A 345 38.58 14.09 -15.19
N PHE A 346 38.88 15.00 -16.12
CA PHE A 346 37.87 15.80 -16.83
C PHE A 346 37.09 14.96 -17.84
N ALA A 347 37.76 14.03 -18.53
CA ALA A 347 37.11 13.09 -19.43
C ALA A 347 36.11 12.19 -18.67
N ARG A 348 36.49 11.68 -17.50
CA ARG A 348 35.59 10.89 -16.63
C ARG A 348 34.43 11.72 -16.10
N GLN A 349 34.65 12.99 -15.77
CA GLN A 349 33.57 13.89 -15.33
C GLN A 349 32.53 14.07 -16.44
N LEU A 350 32.98 14.35 -17.67
CA LEU A 350 32.10 14.49 -18.83
C LEU A 350 31.35 13.18 -19.10
N GLN A 351 32.04 12.03 -19.07
CA GLN A 351 31.42 10.71 -19.23
C GLN A 351 30.30 10.46 -18.21
N ARG A 352 30.51 10.79 -16.93
CA ARG A 352 29.49 10.62 -15.88
C ARG A 352 28.25 11.47 -16.13
N LEU A 353 28.39 12.68 -16.69
CA LEU A 353 27.26 13.57 -16.99
C LEU A 353 26.48 13.10 -18.21
N VAL A 354 27.16 12.56 -19.22
CA VAL A 354 26.55 12.03 -20.45
C VAL A 354 25.87 10.69 -20.20
N GLY A 355 26.48 9.84 -19.37
CA GLY A 355 26.04 8.48 -19.07
C GLY A 355 26.26 7.50 -20.23
N ASP A 356 26.06 6.21 -19.95
CA ASP A 356 26.41 5.12 -20.87
C ASP A 356 25.59 5.11 -22.17
N MET A 357 24.38 5.69 -22.13
CA MET A 357 23.48 5.78 -23.28
C MET A 357 23.82 6.94 -24.23
N GLY A 358 24.79 7.80 -23.90
CA GLY A 358 25.18 8.93 -24.76
C GLY A 358 24.09 10.01 -24.92
N LYS A 359 23.06 10.02 -24.06
CA LYS A 359 21.93 10.95 -24.17
C LYS A 359 22.39 12.35 -23.76
N ILE A 360 22.58 13.25 -24.73
CA ILE A 360 22.94 14.66 -24.48
C ILE A 360 21.87 15.62 -25.03
N PRO A 361 21.71 16.82 -24.43
CA PRO A 361 20.83 17.83 -24.99
C PRO A 361 21.24 18.21 -26.41
N SER A 362 20.26 18.36 -27.31
CA SER A 362 20.50 18.68 -28.73
C SER A 362 21.37 19.93 -28.95
N GLN A 363 21.28 20.89 -28.03
CA GLN A 363 21.97 22.17 -28.06
C GLN A 363 23.50 22.03 -27.93
N VAL A 364 24.00 21.02 -27.21
CA VAL A 364 25.44 20.77 -27.03
C VAL A 364 25.99 19.67 -27.93
N ASN A 365 25.14 19.05 -28.76
CA ASN A 365 25.56 17.90 -29.57
C ASN A 365 26.76 18.24 -30.46
N ARG A 366 26.70 19.38 -31.15
CA ARG A 366 27.80 19.85 -32.01
C ARG A 366 29.11 20.08 -31.23
N GLU A 367 29.04 20.78 -30.10
CA GLU A 367 30.21 21.07 -29.25
C GLU A 367 30.80 19.78 -28.66
N TYR A 368 29.94 18.86 -28.23
CA TYR A 368 30.35 17.57 -27.71
C TYR A 368 31.06 16.71 -28.75
N VAL A 369 30.52 16.62 -29.98
CA VAL A 369 31.16 15.87 -31.07
C VAL A 369 32.51 16.47 -31.45
N TYR A 370 32.62 17.81 -31.55
CA TYR A 370 33.92 18.44 -31.80
C TYR A 370 34.92 18.14 -30.68
N CYS A 371 34.47 18.22 -29.42
CA CYS A 371 35.31 17.88 -28.28
C CYS A 371 35.83 16.45 -28.39
N LEU A 372 34.96 15.47 -28.67
CA LEU A 372 35.37 14.08 -28.86
C LEU A 372 36.37 13.88 -30.01
N VAL A 373 36.20 14.59 -31.13
CA VAL A 373 37.13 14.51 -32.27
C VAL A 373 38.47 15.15 -31.95
N GLU A 374 38.49 16.21 -31.13
CA GLU A 374 39.72 16.91 -30.79
C GLU A 374 40.56 16.13 -29.76
N VAL A 375 39.91 15.47 -28.81
CA VAL A 375 40.60 14.70 -27.75
C VAL A 375 40.95 13.25 -28.14
N PHE A 376 40.49 12.78 -29.30
CA PHE A 376 40.80 11.45 -29.85
C PHE A 376 42.02 11.49 -30.76
#